data_AF-A0A1D6LW09-F1
#
_entry.id   AF-A0A1D6LW09-F1
#
_cell.length_a   1.000
_cell.length_b   1.000
_cell.length_c   1.000
_cell.angle_alpha   90.00
_cell.angle_beta   90.00
_cell.angle_gamma   90.00
#
_symmetry.space_group_name_H-M   'P 1'
#
loop_
_entity.id
_entity.type
_entity.pdbx_description
1 polymer ?
#
loop_
_entity_poly.entity_id
_entity_poly.type
_entity_poly.pdbx_seq_one_letter_code
_entity_poly.pdbx_strand_id
1 'polypeptide(L)'
;MSLCCCCSTATGRGVLLPSLLLGRRHWTGHHLLNLRATTTVVSSSSAAATSSLSPPQQRQITVYVDTLLEWNQRMNLTAVTDEAEVMARHVADSLAMLPPLERVYRGRSTSAGGAIDGVRLIDVGSGAGLPGLILAVARPSWKFTLLESMRKRCTFLEHAVEAMNLSNVDVVCDRAEDRKLAKVLISEKVMI
;
A
#
# COMPACT_ATOMS: atom_id res chain seq x y z
N MET A 1 -70.95 -26.10 8.79
CA MET A 1 -70.54 -25.09 9.79
C MET A 1 -69.76 -24.01 9.04
N SER A 2 -70.46 -23.13 8.32
CA SER A 2 -70.85 -21.76 8.74
C SER A 2 -69.62 -20.83 8.85
N LEU A 3 -69.23 -20.10 7.80
CA LEU A 3 -69.76 -18.79 7.31
C LEU A 3 -69.30 -17.56 8.12
N CYS A 4 -68.77 -16.60 7.34
CA CYS A 4 -69.02 -15.15 7.38
C CYS A 4 -68.42 -14.21 8.45
N CYS A 5 -67.64 -13.26 7.92
CA CYS A 5 -67.95 -11.82 7.76
C CYS A 5 -67.92 -10.89 8.99
N CYS A 6 -67.09 -9.84 8.83
CA CYS A 6 -67.45 -8.41 8.95
C CYS A 6 -67.61 -7.83 10.37
N CYS A 7 -67.44 -6.54 10.66
CA CYS A 7 -66.78 -5.34 10.12
C CYS A 7 -67.08 -4.23 11.18
N SER A 8 -66.49 -3.04 11.02
CA SER A 8 -66.97 -1.73 11.54
C SER A 8 -66.49 -1.31 12.95
N THR A 9 -65.52 -0.38 13.08
CA THR A 9 -65.54 1.11 12.99
C THR A 9 -66.09 1.84 14.23
N ALA A 10 -65.28 2.74 14.82
CA ALA A 10 -65.63 4.13 15.15
C ALA A 10 -64.45 4.84 15.87
N THR A 11 -63.78 5.84 15.28
CA THR A 11 -64.04 7.31 15.26
C THR A 11 -63.42 8.08 16.44
N GLY A 12 -62.55 9.06 16.14
CA GLY A 12 -62.20 10.13 17.09
C GLY A 12 -61.02 11.02 16.69
N ARG A 13 -61.32 12.11 15.96
CA ARG A 13 -60.73 13.49 15.95
C ARG A 13 -59.64 13.74 17.01
N GLY A 14 -58.54 14.48 16.81
CA GLY A 14 -58.06 15.35 15.74
C GLY A 14 -57.04 16.35 16.33
N VAL A 15 -56.27 16.99 15.43
CA VAL A 15 -55.75 18.37 15.54
C VAL A 15 -54.37 18.62 16.21
N LEU A 16 -53.58 19.43 15.48
CA LEU A 16 -52.40 20.26 15.81
C LEU A 16 -50.98 19.68 15.61
N LEU A 17 -50.48 19.93 14.39
CA LEU A 17 -49.08 20.27 14.10
C LEU A 17 -48.64 21.51 14.91
N PRO A 18 -47.35 21.58 15.26
CA PRO A 18 -46.59 22.79 15.01
C PRO A 18 -45.39 22.52 14.10
N SER A 19 -45.43 23.16 12.94
CA SER A 19 -44.29 23.50 12.11
C SER A 19 -43.40 24.51 12.83
N LEU A 20 -42.17 24.15 13.18
CA LEU A 20 -41.14 25.13 13.51
C LEU A 20 -39.77 24.73 12.93
N LEU A 21 -39.36 25.61 12.02
CA LEU A 21 -38.01 26.19 11.88
C LEU A 21 -36.92 25.37 11.18
N LEU A 22 -36.83 25.69 9.89
CA LEU A 22 -35.62 26.02 9.15
C LEU A 22 -34.38 26.20 10.03
N GLY A 23 -33.41 25.31 9.84
CA GLY A 23 -32.01 25.53 10.20
C GLY A 23 -31.12 25.28 9.00
N ARG A 24 -31.23 26.13 7.96
CA ARG A 24 -30.20 26.24 6.92
C ARG A 24 -28.90 26.68 7.62
N ARG A 25 -27.99 25.75 7.86
CA ARG A 25 -26.63 26.09 8.29
C ARG A 25 -25.91 26.66 7.08
N HIS A 26 -25.93 27.99 6.99
CA HIS A 26 -24.98 28.73 6.19
C HIS A 26 -23.57 28.37 6.70
N TRP A 27 -22.71 27.89 5.81
CA TRP A 27 -21.28 27.84 6.06
C TRP A 27 -20.68 29.09 5.42
N THR A 28 -20.50 30.14 6.22
CA THR A 28 -19.65 31.27 5.85
C THR A 28 -18.49 31.32 6.82
N GLY A 29 -17.27 31.24 6.29
CA GLY A 29 -16.06 31.28 7.09
C GLY A 29 -14.84 31.05 6.22
N HIS A 30 -14.55 32.04 5.36
CA HIS A 30 -13.24 32.14 4.72
C HIS A 30 -12.18 32.35 5.79
N HIS A 31 -11.31 31.36 5.97
CA HIS A 31 -9.98 31.59 6.52
C HIS A 31 -8.96 30.95 5.56
N LEU A 32 -8.60 31.73 4.53
CA LEU A 32 -7.42 31.47 3.72
C LEU A 32 -6.20 31.80 4.58
N LEU A 33 -5.75 30.86 5.40
CA LEU A 33 -4.43 30.90 5.99
C LEU A 33 -3.44 30.53 4.90
N ASN A 34 -2.77 31.57 4.40
CA ASN A 34 -1.69 31.48 3.44
C ASN A 34 -0.47 30.85 4.12
N LEU A 35 -0.49 29.51 4.27
CA LEU A 35 0.69 28.74 4.62
C LEU A 35 1.64 28.78 3.42
N ARG A 36 2.50 29.80 3.38
CA ARG A 36 3.78 29.66 2.68
C ARG A 36 4.52 28.54 3.41
N ALA A 37 4.32 27.31 2.95
CA ALA A 37 5.21 26.22 3.26
C ALA A 37 6.57 26.66 2.72
N THR A 38 7.46 27.05 3.62
CA THR A 38 8.87 27.15 3.32
C THR A 38 9.29 25.73 2.99
N THR A 39 9.27 25.39 1.69
CA THR A 39 9.85 24.15 1.19
C THR A 39 11.34 24.26 1.41
N THR A 40 11.79 23.88 2.61
CA THR A 40 13.18 23.53 2.83
C THR A 40 13.40 22.27 2.00
N VAL A 41 13.96 22.45 0.80
CA VAL A 41 14.54 21.35 0.03
C VAL A 41 15.72 20.85 0.85
N VAL A 42 15.47 19.87 1.73
CA VAL A 42 16.53 19.06 2.28
C VAL A 42 17.00 18.21 1.11
N SER A 43 18.14 18.59 0.52
CA SER A 43 18.90 17.72 -0.37
C SER A 43 19.39 16.53 0.44
N SER A 44 18.52 15.57 0.69
CA SER A 44 18.88 14.29 1.27
C SER A 44 19.72 13.56 0.24
N SER A 45 21.03 13.53 0.46
CA SER A 45 21.93 12.65 -0.29
C SER A 45 21.32 11.24 -0.34
N SER A 46 21.25 10.64 -1.53
CA SER A 46 20.75 9.27 -1.76
C SER A 46 21.39 8.24 -0.81
N ALA A 47 22.63 8.48 -0.39
CA ALA A 47 23.35 7.68 0.59
C ALA A 47 22.71 7.70 1.99
N ALA A 48 22.00 8.77 2.37
CA ALA A 48 21.37 8.89 3.68
C ALA A 48 20.20 7.90 3.82
N ALA A 49 19.42 7.67 2.76
CA ALA A 49 18.25 6.80 2.80
C ALA A 49 18.62 5.33 3.07
N THR A 50 19.74 4.86 2.50
CA THR A 50 20.21 3.47 2.64
C THR A 50 21.26 3.29 3.74
N SER A 51 21.66 4.36 4.44
CA SER A 51 22.67 4.30 5.51
C SER A 51 22.31 3.36 6.67
N SER A 52 21.01 3.11 6.88
CA SER A 52 20.50 2.17 7.88
C SER A 52 20.53 0.70 7.44
N LEU A 53 20.84 0.42 6.17
CA LEU A 53 20.94 -0.93 5.60
C LEU A 53 22.36 -1.47 5.73
N SER A 54 22.48 -2.79 5.88
CA SER A 54 23.78 -3.48 5.86
C SER A 54 24.46 -3.39 4.48
N PRO A 55 25.79 -3.57 4.39
CA PRO A 55 26.49 -3.52 3.10
C PRO A 55 25.95 -4.48 2.03
N PRO A 56 25.56 -5.74 2.34
CA PRO A 56 24.88 -6.60 1.38
C PRO A 56 23.56 -6.01 0.87
N GLN A 57 22.74 -5.45 1.76
CA GLN A 57 21.47 -4.83 1.39
C GLN A 57 21.69 -3.60 0.52
N GLN A 58 22.67 -2.75 0.84
CA GLN A 58 23.03 -1.60 0.00
C GLN A 58 23.41 -2.04 -1.41
N ARG A 59 24.20 -3.12 -1.56
CA ARG A 59 24.52 -3.68 -2.88
C ARG A 59 23.29 -4.19 -3.63
N GLN A 60 22.35 -4.84 -2.94
CA GLN A 60 21.09 -5.27 -3.56
C GLN A 60 20.26 -4.08 -4.06
N ILE A 61 20.25 -2.96 -3.33
CA ILE A 61 19.62 -1.72 -3.79
C ILE A 61 20.31 -1.18 -5.04
N THR A 62 21.65 -1.14 -5.08
CA THR A 62 22.38 -0.72 -6.30
C THR A 62 22.02 -1.61 -7.49
N VAL A 63 22.05 -2.93 -7.32
CA VAL A 63 21.64 -3.89 -8.38
C VAL A 63 20.22 -3.63 -8.86
N TYR A 64 19.28 -3.37 -7.93
CA TYR A 64 17.91 -3.01 -8.29
C TYR A 64 17.85 -1.75 -9.16
N VAL A 65 18.54 -0.68 -8.75
CA VAL A 65 18.53 0.59 -9.47
C VAL A 65 19.11 0.44 -10.87
N ASP A 66 20.25 -0.25 -11.00
CA ASP A 66 20.88 -0.54 -12.29
C ASP A 66 19.93 -1.34 -13.19
N THR A 67 19.34 -2.40 -12.64
CA THR A 67 18.37 -3.26 -13.35
C THR A 67 17.14 -2.47 -13.80
N LEU A 68 16.59 -1.63 -12.92
CA LEU A 68 15.45 -0.77 -13.23
C LEU A 68 15.76 0.16 -14.38
N LEU A 69 16.88 0.90 -14.31
CA LEU A 69 17.27 1.86 -15.33
C LEU A 69 17.54 1.19 -16.67
N GLU A 70 18.19 0.03 -16.69
CA GLU A 70 18.43 -0.73 -17.91
C GLU A 70 17.11 -1.16 -18.57
N TRP A 71 16.19 -1.75 -17.79
CA TRP A 71 14.92 -2.22 -18.32
C TRP A 71 13.99 -1.06 -18.70
N ASN A 72 14.07 0.07 -18.00
CA ASN A 72 13.24 1.23 -18.28
C ASN A 72 13.52 1.83 -19.67
N GLN A 73 14.70 1.56 -20.26
CA GLN A 73 15.02 1.95 -21.64
C GLN A 73 14.17 1.21 -22.68
N ARG A 74 13.67 0.02 -22.34
CA ARG A 74 12.93 -0.87 -23.26
C ARG A 74 11.45 -0.97 -22.92
N MET A 75 11.05 -0.55 -21.72
CA MET A 75 9.68 -0.55 -21.25
C MET A 75 9.43 0.56 -20.25
N ASN A 76 8.25 1.17 -20.27
CA ASN A 76 7.92 2.29 -19.38
C ASN A 76 7.55 1.80 -17.96
N LEU A 77 8.56 1.38 -17.18
CA LEU A 77 8.41 0.93 -15.79
C LEU A 77 8.16 2.11 -14.85
N THR A 78 8.85 3.22 -15.09
CA THR A 78 8.72 4.45 -14.30
C THR A 78 9.06 5.67 -15.16
N ALA A 79 8.50 6.82 -14.81
CA ALA A 79 8.84 8.09 -15.46
C ALA A 79 10.23 8.60 -15.05
N VAL A 80 10.80 8.06 -13.96
CA VAL A 80 12.10 8.46 -13.43
C VAL A 80 13.21 7.69 -14.15
N THR A 81 14.17 8.40 -14.73
CA THR A 81 15.27 7.80 -15.51
C THR A 81 16.65 8.16 -14.97
N ASP A 82 16.72 8.95 -13.91
CA ASP A 82 17.97 9.36 -13.24
C ASP A 82 18.16 8.56 -11.96
N GLU A 83 19.38 8.07 -11.73
CA GLU A 83 19.73 7.24 -10.58
C GLU A 83 19.47 7.94 -9.24
N ALA A 84 19.87 9.20 -9.12
CA ALA A 84 19.69 9.96 -7.89
C ALA A 84 18.21 10.20 -7.61
N GLU A 85 17.41 10.43 -8.65
CA GLU A 85 15.96 10.55 -8.54
C GLU A 85 15.30 9.21 -8.17
N VAL A 86 15.74 8.06 -8.71
CA VAL A 86 15.27 6.73 -8.28
C VAL A 86 15.55 6.53 -6.81
N MET A 87 16.76 6.85 -6.35
CA MET A 87 17.14 6.71 -4.95
C MET A 87 16.28 7.60 -4.03
N ALA A 88 16.06 8.86 -4.42
CA ALA A 88 15.34 9.82 -3.60
C ALA A 88 13.82 9.60 -3.59
N ARG A 89 13.21 9.20 -4.71
CA ARG A 89 11.74 9.12 -4.85
C ARG A 89 11.18 7.73 -4.76
N HIS A 90 11.96 6.70 -5.09
CA HIS A 90 11.48 5.32 -5.07
C HIS A 90 12.04 4.56 -3.89
N VAL A 91 13.36 4.56 -3.73
CA VAL A 91 14.02 3.80 -2.66
C VAL A 91 13.73 4.41 -1.29
N ALA A 92 13.96 5.72 -1.12
CA ALA A 92 13.74 6.38 0.16
C ALA A 92 12.26 6.32 0.60
N ASP A 93 11.32 6.59 -0.32
CA ASP A 93 9.88 6.53 -0.04
C ASP A 93 9.44 5.10 0.34
N SER A 94 9.96 4.08 -0.34
CA SER A 94 9.68 2.68 0.03
C SER A 94 10.20 2.34 1.42
N LEU A 95 11.43 2.75 1.77
CA LEU A 95 11.99 2.53 3.10
C LEU A 95 11.23 3.28 4.20
N ALA A 96 10.66 4.45 3.89
CA ALA A 96 9.85 5.21 4.81
C ALA A 96 8.56 4.48 5.24
N MET A 97 8.13 3.44 4.51
CA MET A 97 7.00 2.59 4.91
C MET A 97 7.35 1.58 6.01
N LEU A 98 8.63 1.32 6.30
CA LEU A 98 9.02 0.31 7.30
C LEU A 98 8.56 0.65 8.71
N PRO A 99 8.80 1.86 9.27
CA PRO A 99 8.41 2.16 10.65
C PRO A 99 6.91 1.98 10.96
N PRO A 100 5.95 2.42 10.11
CA PRO A 100 4.54 2.13 10.35
C PRO A 100 4.21 0.63 10.22
N LEU A 101 4.77 -0.09 9.24
CA LEU A 101 4.54 -1.53 9.10
C LEU A 101 5.03 -2.32 10.32
N GLU A 102 6.24 -2.04 10.79
CA GLU A 102 6.79 -2.70 11.98
C GLU A 102 5.96 -2.46 13.23
N ARG A 103 5.40 -1.25 13.40
CA ARG A 103 4.51 -0.95 14.53
C ARG A 103 3.25 -1.80 14.49
N VAL A 104 2.64 -1.96 13.31
CA VAL A 104 1.45 -2.80 13.12
C VAL A 104 1.76 -4.26 13.45
N TYR A 105 2.88 -4.79 12.96
CA TYR A 105 3.22 -6.19 13.18
C TYR A 105 3.75 -6.49 14.58
N ARG A 106 4.44 -5.55 15.23
CA ARG A 106 4.83 -5.70 16.63
C ARG A 106 3.61 -5.86 17.54
N GLY A 107 2.53 -5.13 17.27
CA GLY A 107 1.27 -5.29 18.01
C GLY A 107 0.54 -6.61 17.76
N ARG A 108 0.91 -7.34 16.69
CA ARG A 108 0.38 -8.67 16.36
C ARG A 108 1.29 -9.82 16.79
N SER A 109 2.55 -9.53 17.14
CA SER A 109 3.51 -10.54 17.59
C SER A 109 3.10 -11.05 18.97
N THR A 110 2.90 -12.35 19.08
CA THR A 110 2.66 -13.06 20.35
C THR A 110 3.96 -13.57 20.97
N SER A 111 5.09 -13.39 20.28
CA SER A 111 6.40 -13.86 20.69
C SER A 111 6.93 -13.03 21.86
N ALA A 112 7.24 -13.69 22.98
CA ALA A 112 7.65 -13.07 24.26
C ALA A 112 8.93 -12.20 24.19
N GLY A 113 9.66 -12.22 23.07
CA GLY A 113 10.90 -11.45 22.85
C GLY A 113 10.75 -10.19 22.00
N GLY A 114 9.53 -9.80 21.59
CA GLY A 114 9.30 -8.59 20.78
C GLY A 114 9.83 -8.65 19.34
N ALA A 115 10.34 -9.80 18.91
CA ALA A 115 10.71 -10.07 17.53
C ALA A 115 9.45 -10.08 16.63
N ILE A 116 9.58 -9.50 15.45
CA ILE A 116 8.53 -9.50 14.42
C ILE A 116 8.84 -10.63 13.45
N ASP A 117 8.17 -11.77 13.62
CA ASP A 117 8.29 -12.97 12.78
C ASP A 117 6.96 -13.31 12.07
N GLY A 118 7.04 -14.22 11.09
CA GLY A 118 5.87 -14.70 10.35
C GLY A 118 5.17 -13.65 9.46
N VAL A 119 5.80 -12.49 9.24
CA VAL A 119 5.21 -11.41 8.43
C VAL A 119 5.15 -11.83 6.97
N ARG A 120 3.95 -11.74 6.39
CA ARG A 120 3.70 -11.96 4.97
C ARG A 120 2.99 -10.76 4.38
N LEU A 121 3.58 -10.20 3.34
CA LEU A 121 3.08 -9.03 2.63
C LEU A 121 2.77 -9.40 1.18
N ILE A 122 1.77 -8.71 0.64
CA ILE A 122 1.51 -8.69 -0.79
C ILE A 122 1.50 -7.25 -1.27
N ASP A 123 2.33 -6.98 -2.28
CA ASP A 123 2.34 -5.73 -3.04
C ASP A 123 1.43 -5.93 -4.27
N VAL A 124 0.35 -5.17 -4.37
CA VAL A 124 -0.65 -5.34 -5.45
C VAL A 124 -0.45 -4.30 -6.53
N GLY A 125 -0.25 -4.77 -7.76
CA GLY A 125 0.11 -3.90 -8.89
C GLY A 125 1.58 -3.48 -8.81
N SER A 126 2.45 -4.42 -8.44
CA SER A 126 3.84 -4.11 -8.05
C SER A 126 4.64 -3.36 -9.11
N GLY A 127 4.27 -3.44 -10.40
CA GLY A 127 4.85 -2.59 -11.42
C GLY A 127 6.37 -2.77 -11.57
N ALA A 128 7.11 -1.76 -11.13
CA ALA A 128 8.57 -1.76 -11.05
C ALA A 128 9.13 -2.46 -9.78
N GLY A 129 8.27 -3.13 -9.02
CA GLY A 129 8.61 -3.86 -7.79
C GLY A 129 8.66 -2.96 -6.56
N LEU A 130 7.99 -1.82 -6.59
CA LEU A 130 7.97 -0.84 -5.50
C LEU A 130 6.58 -0.82 -4.84
N PRO A 131 6.51 -0.80 -3.50
CA PRO A 131 7.63 -0.80 -2.55
C PRO A 131 8.24 -2.19 -2.25
N GLY A 132 7.64 -3.26 -2.76
CA GLY A 132 7.87 -4.64 -2.31
C GLY A 132 9.32 -5.12 -2.32
N LEU A 133 10.09 -4.89 -3.39
CA LEU A 133 11.49 -5.32 -3.51
C LEU A 133 12.40 -4.60 -2.49
N ILE A 134 12.19 -3.30 -2.29
CA ILE A 134 12.98 -2.50 -1.35
C ILE A 134 12.71 -2.94 0.08
N LEU A 135 11.45 -3.21 0.40
CA LEU A 135 11.05 -3.74 1.70
C LEU A 135 11.59 -5.16 1.92
N ALA A 136 11.62 -6.01 0.87
CA ALA A 136 12.18 -7.35 0.93
C ALA A 136 13.67 -7.36 1.23
N VAL A 137 14.44 -6.45 0.62
CA VAL A 137 15.86 -6.22 0.95
C VAL A 137 16.00 -5.82 2.40
N ALA A 138 15.22 -4.82 2.85
CA ALA A 138 15.35 -4.29 4.20
C ALA A 138 14.93 -5.28 5.30
N ARG A 139 14.00 -6.20 5.01
CA ARG A 139 13.50 -7.21 5.96
C ARG A 139 13.58 -8.63 5.37
N PRO A 140 14.78 -9.25 5.36
CA PRO A 140 14.98 -10.60 4.80
C PRO A 140 14.17 -11.70 5.49
N SER A 141 13.75 -11.49 6.75
CA SER A 141 12.93 -12.44 7.51
C SER A 141 11.44 -12.40 7.15
N TRP A 142 10.98 -11.36 6.45
CA TRP A 142 9.59 -11.23 6.02
C TRP A 142 9.42 -11.86 4.64
N LYS A 143 8.22 -12.37 4.34
CA LYS A 143 7.89 -12.92 3.01
C LYS A 143 7.05 -11.93 2.21
N PHE A 144 7.40 -11.77 0.96
CA PHE A 144 6.74 -10.84 0.05
C PHE A 144 6.18 -11.60 -1.16
N THR A 145 5.00 -11.19 -1.60
CA THR A 145 4.42 -11.58 -2.88
C THR A 145 4.21 -10.33 -3.72
N LEU A 146 4.80 -10.29 -4.91
CA LEU A 146 4.62 -9.21 -5.87
C LEU A 146 3.56 -9.64 -6.88
N LEU A 147 2.37 -9.05 -6.81
CA LEU A 147 1.26 -9.35 -7.71
C LEU A 147 1.23 -8.33 -8.83
N GLU A 148 1.39 -8.79 -10.06
CA GLU A 148 1.32 -7.94 -11.26
C GLU A 148 0.57 -8.68 -12.37
N SER A 149 -0.28 -7.96 -13.09
CA SER A 149 -1.13 -8.52 -14.14
C SER A 149 -0.47 -8.53 -15.52
N MET A 150 0.48 -7.61 -15.75
CA MET A 150 1.13 -7.44 -17.05
C MET A 150 2.36 -8.34 -17.17
N ARG A 151 2.30 -9.33 -18.06
CA ARG A 151 3.37 -10.31 -18.28
C ARG A 151 4.77 -9.70 -18.43
N LYS A 152 4.90 -8.61 -19.20
CA LYS A 152 6.20 -7.94 -19.39
C LYS A 152 6.80 -7.42 -18.08
N ARG A 153 5.96 -6.91 -17.18
CA ARG A 153 6.38 -6.44 -15.85
C ARG A 153 6.65 -7.61 -14.92
N CYS A 154 5.88 -8.70 -14.99
CA CYS A 154 6.20 -9.93 -14.26
C CYS A 154 7.61 -10.44 -14.61
N THR A 155 7.97 -10.47 -15.89
CA THR A 155 9.31 -10.88 -16.34
C THR A 155 10.41 -9.96 -15.80
N PHE A 156 10.17 -8.65 -15.75
CA PHE A 156 11.08 -7.71 -15.10
C PHE A 156 11.25 -8.03 -13.60
N LEU A 157 10.13 -8.26 -12.89
CA LEU A 157 10.16 -8.57 -11.46
C LEU A 157 10.92 -9.87 -11.16
N GLU A 158 10.66 -10.93 -11.93
CA GLU A 158 11.37 -12.20 -11.84
C GLU A 158 12.88 -12.01 -12.01
N HIS A 159 13.28 -11.25 -13.04
CA HIS A 159 14.68 -10.93 -13.30
C HIS A 159 15.31 -10.10 -12.18
N ALA A 160 14.61 -9.08 -11.67
CA ALA A 160 15.10 -8.25 -10.56
C ALA A 160 15.28 -9.07 -9.27
N VAL A 161 14.34 -9.95 -8.94
CA VAL A 161 14.42 -10.86 -7.78
C VAL A 161 15.65 -11.76 -7.88
N GLU A 162 15.89 -12.34 -9.06
CA GLU A 162 17.06 -13.18 -9.33
C GLU A 162 18.37 -12.38 -9.23
N ALA A 163 18.45 -11.23 -9.91
CA ALA A 163 19.65 -10.37 -9.91
C ALA A 163 20.02 -9.89 -8.50
N MET A 164 19.02 -9.54 -7.68
CA MET A 164 19.21 -9.13 -6.28
C MET A 164 19.44 -10.32 -5.33
N ASN A 165 19.31 -11.56 -5.81
CA ASN A 165 19.41 -12.79 -5.03
C ASN A 165 18.45 -12.81 -3.81
N LEU A 166 17.17 -12.48 -4.05
CA LEU A 166 16.15 -12.44 -2.99
C LEU A 166 15.44 -13.79 -2.87
N SER A 167 15.63 -14.47 -1.73
CA SER A 167 14.98 -15.75 -1.42
C SER A 167 13.64 -15.62 -0.67
N ASN A 168 13.19 -14.39 -0.44
CA ASN A 168 12.01 -14.07 0.36
C ASN A 168 10.90 -13.38 -0.44
N VAL A 169 10.97 -13.44 -1.77
CA VAL A 169 10.03 -12.81 -2.69
C VAL A 169 9.48 -13.84 -3.68
N ASP A 170 8.17 -13.88 -3.83
CA ASP A 170 7.48 -14.62 -4.89
C ASP A 170 6.83 -13.64 -5.88
N VAL A 171 6.96 -13.87 -7.18
CA VAL A 171 6.25 -13.09 -8.22
C VAL A 171 5.03 -13.87 -8.68
N VAL A 172 3.86 -13.22 -8.67
CA VAL A 172 2.60 -13.80 -9.15
C VAL A 172 2.11 -12.96 -10.31
N CYS A 173 2.02 -13.60 -11.49
CA CYS A 173 1.57 -12.94 -12.71
C CYS A 173 0.07 -13.14 -12.93
N ASP A 174 -0.75 -12.33 -12.28
CA ASP A 174 -2.21 -12.44 -12.30
C ASP A 174 -2.89 -11.12 -11.89
N ARG A 175 -4.22 -11.10 -11.93
CA ARG A 175 -5.07 -9.99 -11.53
C ARG A 175 -5.53 -10.12 -10.09
N ALA A 176 -5.59 -8.99 -9.38
CA ALA A 176 -6.06 -8.95 -7.99
C ALA A 176 -7.51 -9.41 -7.84
N GLU A 177 -8.34 -9.15 -8.86
CA GLU A 177 -9.74 -9.53 -8.91
C GLU A 177 -9.99 -11.02 -9.22
N ASP A 178 -8.96 -11.81 -9.57
CA ASP A 178 -9.16 -13.23 -9.83
C ASP A 178 -9.56 -13.97 -8.53
N ARG A 179 -10.74 -14.60 -8.59
CA ARG A 179 -11.39 -15.27 -7.46
C ARG A 179 -10.54 -16.38 -6.83
N LYS A 180 -9.64 -17.01 -7.58
CA LYS A 180 -8.75 -18.05 -7.05
C LYS A 180 -7.69 -17.48 -6.11
N LEU A 181 -7.17 -16.29 -6.42
CA LEU A 181 -6.14 -15.61 -5.64
C LEU A 181 -6.72 -14.82 -4.47
N ALA A 182 -7.90 -14.22 -4.63
CA ALA A 182 -8.57 -13.47 -3.57
C ALA A 182 -8.73 -14.29 -2.27
N LYS A 183 -9.01 -15.59 -2.38
CA LYS A 183 -9.20 -16.43 -1.20
C LYS A 183 -7.89 -16.81 -0.48
N VAL A 184 -6.77 -16.87 -1.23
CA VAL A 184 -5.46 -17.30 -0.71
C VAL A 184 -4.64 -16.11 -0.20
N LEU A 185 -4.75 -14.95 -0.85
CA LEU A 185 -3.95 -13.77 -0.52
C LEU A 185 -4.57 -12.96 0.64
N ILE A 186 -5.90 -12.91 0.76
CA ILE A 186 -6.59 -12.02 1.70
C ILE A 186 -6.63 -12.59 3.13
N SER A 187 -6.62 -13.91 3.31
CA SER A 187 -6.80 -14.51 4.64
C SER A 187 -5.59 -14.33 5.56
N GLU A 188 -4.40 -14.08 5.02
CA GLU A 188 -3.15 -14.30 5.74
C GLU A 188 -2.00 -13.33 5.42
N LYS A 189 -2.23 -12.34 4.53
CA LYS A 189 -1.22 -11.35 4.13
C LYS A 189 -1.77 -9.94 4.30
N VAL A 190 -0.90 -8.98 4.61
CA VAL A 190 -1.26 -7.55 4.52
C VAL A 190 -0.94 -7.05 3.12
N MET A 191 -1.90 -6.34 2.54
CA MET A 191 -1.77 -5.67 1.26
C MET A 191 -1.10 -4.32 1.45
N ILE A 192 -0.09 -4.05 0.63
CA ILE A 192 0.59 -2.76 0.53
C ILE A 192 0.39 -2.17 -0.87
#